data_AF-A0A537UBA3-F1
#
_entry.id   AF-A0A537UBA3-F1
#
_cell.length_a   1.000
_cell.length_b   1.000
_cell.length_c   1.000
_cell.angle_alpha   90.00
_cell.angle_beta   90.00
_cell.angle_gamma   90.00
#
_symmetry.space_group_name_H-M   'P 1'
#
loop_
_entity.id
_entity.type
_entity.pdbx_description
1 polymer ?
#
loop_
_entity_poly.entity_id
_entity_poly.type
_entity_poly.pdbx_seq_one_letter_code
_entity_poly.pdbx_strand_id
1 'polypeptide(L)'
;MTTSVLNATDRPDIRSALEARLSGASRRPVISRIGELEYLAQADWHIAEVKRHITRQRLRVEHALDTGQRSELADSMLHAFEASLRAFETHRKLVLNQLKRRLSE
;
A
#
# COMPACT_ATOMS: atom_id res chain seq x y z
N MET A 1 -17.67 52.37 49.18
CA MET A 1 -16.47 51.52 49.03
C MET A 1 -16.89 50.07 49.21
N THR A 2 -17.03 49.31 48.13
CA THR A 2 -17.02 47.83 48.12
C THR A 2 -16.74 47.38 46.68
N THR A 3 -15.51 46.99 46.43
CA THR A 3 -15.04 46.30 45.22
C THR A 3 -14.78 44.83 45.57
N SER A 4 -15.35 43.91 44.80
CA SER A 4 -14.87 42.52 44.62
C SER A 4 -15.60 42.00 43.40
N VAL A 5 -15.09 42.22 42.20
CA VAL A 5 -14.09 41.36 41.52
C VAL A 5 -14.55 39.90 41.56
N LEU A 6 -15.45 39.56 40.62
CA LEU A 6 -15.65 38.17 40.24
C LEU A 6 -14.44 37.73 39.43
N ASN A 7 -13.74 36.76 40.00
CA ASN A 7 -12.56 36.08 39.48
C ASN A 7 -12.90 35.43 38.13
N ALA A 8 -12.40 35.99 37.03
CA ALA A 8 -12.48 35.38 35.71
C ALA A 8 -11.36 34.35 35.54
N THR A 9 -11.48 33.22 36.23
CA THR A 9 -10.59 32.06 36.05
C THR A 9 -11.45 30.86 35.72
N ASP A 10 -11.88 30.75 34.47
CA ASP A 10 -12.18 29.46 33.83
C ASP A 10 -12.55 29.69 32.36
N ARG A 11 -11.53 30.01 31.56
CA ARG A 11 -11.67 29.95 30.12
C ARG A 11 -10.66 28.91 29.63
N PRO A 12 -11.10 27.71 29.21
CA PRO A 12 -10.16 26.72 28.68
C PRO A 12 -9.49 27.35 27.47
N ASP A 13 -8.15 27.40 27.54
CA ASP A 13 -7.31 27.99 26.52
C ASP A 13 -7.56 27.25 25.19
N ILE A 14 -8.31 27.92 24.31
CA ILE A 14 -8.76 27.40 23.02
C ILE A 14 -7.55 26.91 22.21
N ARG A 15 -6.37 27.50 22.44
CA ARG A 15 -5.12 27.10 21.80
C ARG A 15 -4.67 25.70 22.21
N SER A 16 -4.78 25.33 23.49
CA SER A 16 -4.45 23.98 23.97
C SER A 16 -5.43 22.92 23.46
N ALA A 17 -6.72 23.26 23.34
CA ALA A 17 -7.73 22.37 22.76
C ALA A 17 -7.55 22.20 21.23
N LEU A 18 -7.06 23.23 20.54
CA LEU A 18 -6.74 23.19 19.11
C LEU A 18 -5.47 22.37 18.85
N GLU A 19 -4.43 22.54 19.67
CA GLU A 19 -3.19 21.76 19.64
C GLU A 19 -3.44 20.27 19.93
N ALA A 20 -4.34 19.94 20.87
CA ALA A 20 -4.76 18.56 21.13
C ALA A 20 -5.51 17.92 19.93
N ARG A 21 -6.30 18.72 19.19
CA ARG A 21 -6.97 18.26 17.95
C ARG A 21 -6.02 18.09 16.77
N LEU A 22 -4.88 18.79 16.76
CA LEU A 22 -3.84 18.65 15.74
C LEU A 22 -2.85 17.52 16.09
N SER A 23 -2.63 17.27 17.38
CA SER A 23 -1.70 16.24 17.89
C SER A 23 -2.35 14.85 18.04
N GLY A 24 -3.68 14.80 18.17
CA GLY A 24 -4.46 13.62 18.54
C GLY A 24 -5.16 12.90 17.39
N ALA A 25 -4.51 12.71 16.25
CA ALA A 25 -4.97 11.74 15.26
C ALA A 25 -3.87 11.43 14.24
N SER A 26 -2.87 10.66 14.67
CA SER A 26 -2.39 9.60 13.78
C SER A 26 -3.54 8.60 13.61
N ARG A 27 -4.59 9.02 12.89
CA ARG A 27 -5.54 8.10 12.28
C ARG A 27 -4.70 7.37 11.24
N ARG A 28 -4.07 6.27 11.66
CA ARG A 28 -3.99 5.11 10.76
C ARG A 28 -5.38 5.03 10.15
N PRO A 29 -5.54 5.22 8.82
CA PRO A 29 -6.85 5.06 8.24
C PRO A 29 -7.31 3.69 8.73
N VAL A 30 -8.46 3.64 9.40
CA VAL A 30 -9.11 2.36 9.66
C VAL A 30 -9.36 1.84 8.26
N ILE A 31 -8.44 1.02 7.75
CA ILE A 31 -8.50 0.51 6.39
C ILE A 31 -9.84 -0.22 6.36
N SER A 32 -10.79 0.37 5.65
CA SER A 32 -12.15 -0.12 5.61
C SER A 32 -12.13 -1.41 4.79
N ARG A 33 -13.11 -2.29 5.02
CA ARG A 33 -13.27 -3.52 4.22
C ARG A 33 -13.26 -3.23 2.71
N ILE A 34 -13.78 -2.07 2.30
CA ILE A 34 -13.76 -1.58 0.91
C ILE A 34 -12.33 -1.31 0.46
N GLY A 35 -11.52 -0.60 1.25
CA GLY A 35 -10.11 -0.35 0.92
C GLY A 35 -9.26 -1.62 0.79
N GLU A 36 -9.54 -2.66 1.60
CA GLU A 36 -8.83 -3.95 1.46
C GLU A 36 -9.21 -4.70 0.19
N LEU A 37 -10.46 -4.60 -0.27
CA LEU A 37 -10.89 -5.15 -1.56
C LEU A 37 -10.27 -4.38 -2.74
N GLU A 38 -10.11 -3.07 -2.63
CA GLU A 38 -9.39 -2.26 -3.62
C GLU A 38 -7.93 -2.66 -3.73
N TYR A 39 -7.23 -2.83 -2.59
CA TYR A 39 -5.85 -3.34 -2.60
C TYR A 39 -5.75 -4.75 -3.19
N LEU A 40 -6.75 -5.60 -2.96
CA LEU A 40 -6.78 -6.94 -3.56
C LEU A 40 -6.94 -6.87 -5.08
N ALA A 41 -7.88 -6.05 -5.57
CA ALA A 41 -8.09 -5.85 -7.00
C ALA A 41 -6.84 -5.24 -7.67
N GLN A 42 -6.17 -4.32 -6.99
CA GLN A 42 -4.92 -3.73 -7.46
C GLN A 42 -3.80 -4.78 -7.53
N ALA A 43 -3.67 -5.64 -6.51
CA ALA A 43 -2.70 -6.73 -6.51
C ALA A 43 -2.95 -7.72 -7.65
N ASP A 44 -4.22 -8.10 -7.88
CA ASP A 44 -4.61 -8.99 -8.98
C ASP A 44 -4.31 -8.38 -10.35
N TRP A 45 -4.56 -7.08 -10.52
CA TRP A 45 -4.22 -6.35 -11.74
C TRP A 45 -2.71 -6.34 -12.01
N HIS A 46 -1.89 -6.00 -11.01
CA HIS A 46 -0.42 -6.01 -11.14
C HIS A 46 0.12 -7.40 -11.47
N ILE A 47 -0.43 -8.46 -10.84
CA ILE A 47 -0.06 -9.84 -11.13
C ILE A 47 -0.36 -10.19 -12.59
N ALA A 48 -1.55 -9.86 -13.08
CA ALA A 48 -1.94 -10.14 -14.45
C ALA A 48 -1.03 -9.40 -15.45
N GLU A 49 -0.71 -8.14 -15.15
CA GLU A 49 0.14 -7.31 -16.01
C GLU A 49 1.58 -7.82 -16.06
N VAL A 50 2.18 -8.15 -14.91
CA VAL A 50 3.53 -8.73 -14.87
C VAL A 50 3.58 -10.08 -15.57
N LYS A 51 2.56 -10.94 -15.41
CA LYS A 51 2.48 -12.21 -16.14
C LYS A 51 2.50 -11.99 -17.66
N ARG A 52 1.77 -10.98 -18.16
CA ARG A 52 1.80 -10.59 -19.57
C ARG A 52 3.19 -10.11 -20.02
N HIS A 53 3.90 -9.36 -19.18
CA HIS A 53 5.28 -8.96 -19.46
C HIS A 53 6.25 -10.14 -19.49
N ILE A 54 6.13 -11.08 -18.54
CA ILE A 54 6.94 -12.31 -18.51
C ILE A 54 6.74 -13.12 -19.79
N THR A 55 5.50 -13.35 -20.23
CA THR A 55 5.23 -14.11 -21.46
C THR A 55 5.90 -13.46 -22.67
N ARG A 56 5.76 -12.14 -22.85
CA ARG A 56 6.40 -11.41 -23.95
C ARG A 56 7.92 -11.46 -23.85
N GLN A 57 8.48 -11.33 -22.65
CA GLN A 57 9.91 -11.31 -22.45
C GLN A 57 10.54 -12.70 -22.67
N ARG A 58 9.85 -13.78 -22.27
CA ARG A 58 10.29 -15.15 -22.55
C ARG A 58 10.40 -15.41 -24.05
N LEU A 59 9.42 -14.98 -24.84
CA LEU A 59 9.48 -15.09 -26.30
C LEU A 59 10.70 -14.36 -26.88
N ARG A 60 11.05 -13.19 -26.33
CA ARG A 60 12.24 -12.42 -26.77
C ARG A 60 13.54 -13.12 -26.40
N VAL A 61 13.61 -13.70 -25.20
CA VAL A 61 14.77 -14.48 -24.74
C VAL A 61 14.93 -15.74 -25.60
N GLU A 62 13.85 -16.48 -25.84
CA GLU A 62 13.85 -17.67 -26.69
C GLU A 62 14.31 -17.35 -28.12
N HIS A 63 13.73 -16.33 -28.74
CA HIS A 63 14.14 -15.89 -30.08
C HIS A 63 15.62 -15.46 -30.14
N ALA A 64 16.10 -14.76 -29.10
CA ALA A 64 17.51 -14.38 -28.99
C ALA A 64 18.44 -15.59 -28.85
N LEU A 65 18.01 -16.64 -28.14
CA LEU A 65 18.76 -17.89 -28.04
C LEU A 65 18.80 -18.62 -29.38
N ASP A 66 17.67 -18.74 -30.07
CA ASP A 66 17.56 -19.43 -31.37
C ASP A 66 18.39 -18.78 -32.47
N THR A 67 18.52 -17.45 -32.42
CA THR A 67 19.31 -16.66 -33.39
C THR A 67 20.78 -16.50 -32.97
N GLY A 68 21.18 -17.07 -31.83
CA GLY A 68 22.53 -16.90 -31.26
C GLY A 68 22.82 -15.47 -30.77
N GLN A 69 21.82 -14.61 -30.69
CA GLN A 69 21.89 -13.21 -30.25
C GLN A 69 21.54 -13.08 -28.76
N ARG A 70 22.09 -13.95 -27.91
CA ARG A 70 21.78 -13.95 -26.47
C ARG A 70 22.03 -12.57 -25.88
N SER A 71 21.05 -12.08 -25.12
CA SER A 71 21.08 -10.74 -24.53
C SER A 71 20.99 -10.84 -23.01
N GLU A 72 22.08 -10.49 -22.32
CA GLU A 72 22.11 -10.43 -20.84
C GLU A 72 21.06 -9.46 -20.29
N LEU A 73 20.79 -8.37 -21.01
CA LEU A 73 19.73 -7.43 -20.66
C LEU A 73 18.35 -8.09 -20.73
N ALA A 74 18.11 -8.90 -21.76
CA ALA A 74 16.83 -9.60 -21.90
C ALA A 74 16.62 -10.63 -20.78
N ASP A 75 17.69 -11.38 -20.44
CA ASP A 75 17.70 -12.34 -19.33
C ASP A 75 17.48 -11.63 -17.98
N SER A 76 18.17 -10.52 -17.74
CA SER A 76 18.04 -9.71 -16.52
C SER A 76 16.65 -9.11 -16.36
N MET A 77 16.06 -8.63 -17.45
CA MET A 77 14.70 -8.09 -17.44
C MET A 77 13.66 -9.18 -17.15
N LEU A 78 13.84 -10.38 -17.68
CA LEU A 78 13.00 -11.53 -17.35
C LEU A 78 13.10 -11.85 -15.85
N HIS A 79 14.31 -11.90 -15.30
CA HIS A 79 14.53 -12.14 -13.88
C HIS A 79 13.88 -11.07 -13.00
N ALA A 80 13.98 -9.79 -13.40
CA ALA A 80 13.33 -8.69 -12.70
C ALA A 80 11.81 -8.85 -12.69
N PHE A 81 11.18 -9.19 -13.82
CA PHE A 81 9.73 -9.43 -13.85
C PHE A 81 9.32 -10.63 -12.98
N GLU A 82 10.09 -11.71 -12.96
CA GLU A 82 9.82 -12.86 -12.09
C GLU A 82 9.96 -12.50 -10.61
N ALA A 83 10.92 -11.64 -10.25
CA ALA A 83 11.03 -11.10 -8.90
C ALA A 83 9.85 -10.19 -8.53
N SER A 84 9.42 -9.31 -9.44
CA SER A 84 8.22 -8.48 -9.26
C SER A 84 6.96 -9.32 -9.08
N LEU A 85 6.80 -10.40 -9.85
CA LEU A 85 5.66 -11.30 -9.72
C LEU A 85 5.58 -11.89 -8.31
N ARG A 86 6.71 -12.40 -7.78
CA ARG A 86 6.78 -12.93 -6.41
C ARG A 86 6.41 -11.89 -5.35
N ALA A 87 6.84 -10.64 -5.54
CA ALA A 87 6.51 -9.54 -4.65
C ALA A 87 5.00 -9.24 -4.66
N PHE A 88 4.37 -9.17 -5.84
CA PHE A 88 2.93 -8.94 -5.94
C PHE A 88 2.10 -10.10 -5.39
N GLU A 89 2.51 -11.35 -5.62
CA GLU A 89 1.86 -12.54 -5.03
C GLU A 89 1.95 -12.52 -3.49
N THR A 90 3.09 -12.09 -2.95
CA THR A 90 3.28 -11.90 -1.50
C THR A 90 2.35 -10.79 -0.97
N HIS A 91 2.28 -9.65 -1.67
CA HIS A 91 1.37 -8.56 -1.32
C HIS A 91 -0.09 -9.02 -1.30
N ARG A 92 -0.53 -9.72 -2.35
CA ARG A 92 -1.89 -10.31 -2.44
C ARG A 92 -2.19 -11.23 -1.25
N LYS A 93 -1.25 -12.09 -0.88
CA LYS A 93 -1.39 -13.01 0.26
C LYS A 93 -1.56 -12.25 1.58
N LEU A 94 -0.81 -11.16 1.77
CA LEU A 94 -0.95 -10.31 2.97
C LEU A 94 -2.34 -9.66 3.04
N VAL A 95 -2.82 -9.08 1.94
CA VAL A 95 -4.16 -8.46 1.88
C VAL A 95 -5.25 -9.50 2.17
N LEU A 96 -5.17 -10.69 1.57
CA LEU A 96 -6.12 -11.78 1.84
C LEU A 96 -6.11 -12.24 3.30
N ASN A 97 -4.92 -12.33 3.91
CA ASN A 97 -4.81 -12.68 5.33
C ASN A 97 -5.43 -11.61 6.23
N GLN A 98 -5.30 -10.34 5.87
CA GLN A 98 -5.91 -9.24 6.61
C GLN A 98 -7.44 -9.27 6.51
N LEU A 99 -7.97 -9.46 5.30
CA LEU A 99 -9.40 -9.64 5.05
C LEU A 99 -9.98 -10.81 5.85
N LYS A 100 -9.30 -11.96 5.88
CA LYS A 100 -9.76 -13.14 6.64
C LYS A 100 -9.87 -12.89 8.14
N ARG A 101 -8.89 -12.20 8.73
CA ARG A 101 -8.92 -11.88 10.17
C ARG A 101 -10.14 -11.04 10.51
N ARG A 102 -10.42 -10.00 9.72
CA ARG A 102 -11.57 -9.12 9.92
C ARG A 102 -12.93 -9.76 9.65
N LEU A 103 -12.98 -10.82 8.84
CA LEU A 103 -14.21 -11.59 8.62
C LEU A 103 -14.50 -12.59 9.74
N SER A 104 -13.51 -12.85 10.60
CA SER A 104 -13.61 -13.78 11.72
C SER A 104 -13.84 -13.06 13.07
N GLU A 105 -13.84 -11.73 13.06
CA GLU A 105 -14.23 -10.81 14.15
C GLU A 105 -15.72 -10.46 14.06
#